data_AF-A0A920U125-F1
#
_entry.id   AF-A0A920U125-F1
#
_cell.length_a   1.000
_cell.length_b   1.000
_cell.length_c   1.000
_cell.angle_alpha   90.00
_cell.angle_beta   90.00
_cell.angle_gamma   90.00
#
_symmetry.space_group_name_H-M   'P 1'
#
loop_
_entity.id
_entity.type
_entity.pdbx_description
1 polymer ?
#
loop_
_entity_poly.entity_id
_entity_poly.type
_entity_poly.pdbx_seq_one_letter_code
_entity_poly.pdbx_strand_id
1 'polypeptide(L)'
;MTEAQLWGLLNYANLANNGDWHDGRMLASGPRINPWMQEATLRRVESGDLVGFDTDMVGPQATALIFLGPYIAAPQCQQDVRKNFIA
;
A
#
# COMPACT_ATOMS: atom_id res chain seq x y z
N MET A 1 3.65 -3.93 11.04
CA MET A 1 2.46 -3.21 10.52
C MET A 1 1.62 -4.22 9.79
N THR A 2 0.29 -4.17 9.91
CA THR A 2 -0.59 -5.04 9.11
C THR A 2 -0.81 -4.46 7.71
N GLU A 3 -1.20 -5.30 6.76
CA GLU A 3 -1.62 -4.86 5.42
C GLU A 3 -2.74 -3.80 5.51
N ALA A 4 -3.75 -4.01 6.36
CA ALA A 4 -4.80 -3.03 6.60
C ALA A 4 -4.30 -1.69 7.17
N GLN A 5 -3.30 -1.72 8.08
CA GLN A 5 -2.68 -0.49 8.60
C GLN A 5 -1.91 0.26 7.49
N LEU A 6 -1.22 -0.47 6.63
CA LEU A 6 -0.50 0.09 5.48
C LEU A 6 -1.47 0.71 4.46
N TRP A 7 -2.55 -0.01 4.13
CA TRP A 7 -3.62 0.50 3.28
C TRP A 7 -4.27 1.76 3.88
N GLY A 8 -4.45 1.80 5.20
CA GLY A 8 -4.94 2.99 5.91
C GLY A 8 -4.02 4.20 5.77
N LEU A 9 -2.70 4.01 5.73
CA LEU A 9 -1.74 5.10 5.47
C LEU A 9 -1.87 5.65 4.05
N LEU A 10 -2.10 4.78 3.07
CA LEU A 10 -2.32 5.18 1.68
C LEU A 10 -3.61 6.03 1.55
N ASN A 11 -4.68 5.63 2.24
CA ASN A 11 -5.93 6.41 2.30
C ASN A 11 -5.73 7.78 2.95
N TYR A 12 -5.00 7.81 4.06
CA TYR A 12 -4.67 9.08 4.72
C TYR A 12 -3.86 10.00 3.78
N ALA A 13 -2.87 9.44 3.08
CA ALA A 13 -2.08 10.18 2.11
C ALA A 13 -2.96 10.71 0.96
N ASN A 14 -3.89 9.91 0.43
CA ASN A 14 -4.82 10.35 -0.61
C ASN A 14 -5.58 11.60 -0.16
N LEU A 15 -6.25 11.48 1.00
CA LEU A 15 -7.11 12.53 1.53
C LEU A 15 -6.32 13.78 1.89
N ALA A 16 -5.12 13.62 2.44
CA ALA A 16 -4.22 14.73 2.78
C ALA A 16 -3.77 15.54 1.55
N ASN A 17 -3.79 14.94 0.35
CA ASN A 17 -3.38 15.57 -0.90
C ASN A 17 -4.58 15.85 -1.83
N ASN A 18 -5.75 16.15 -1.26
CA ASN A 18 -6.98 16.46 -2.02
C ASN A 18 -7.43 15.33 -2.96
N GLY A 19 -7.07 14.09 -2.66
CA GLY A 19 -7.66 12.92 -3.27
C GLY A 19 -9.00 12.55 -2.62
N ASP A 20 -9.79 11.78 -3.35
CA ASP A 20 -11.12 11.37 -2.93
C ASP A 20 -11.08 9.95 -2.35
N TRP A 21 -11.52 8.94 -3.11
CA TRP A 21 -11.66 7.57 -2.66
C TRP A 21 -10.69 6.60 -3.37
N HIS A 22 -10.66 5.37 -2.85
CA HIS A 22 -10.03 4.21 -3.47
C HIS A 22 -11.10 3.27 -4.00
N ASP A 23 -10.88 2.69 -5.17
CA ASP A 23 -11.67 1.54 -5.62
C ASP A 23 -11.06 0.25 -5.04
N GLY A 24 -11.74 -0.35 -4.08
CA GLY A 24 -11.29 -1.58 -3.42
C GLY A 24 -10.13 -1.42 -2.42
N ARG A 25 -9.53 -2.56 -2.06
CA ARG A 25 -8.47 -2.69 -1.03
C ARG A 25 -7.31 -3.54 -1.49
N MET A 26 -6.91 -3.42 -2.75
CA MET A 26 -5.92 -4.28 -3.41
C MET A 26 -4.52 -4.10 -2.81
N LEU A 27 -4.20 -4.91 -1.80
CA LEU A 27 -2.89 -4.94 -1.15
C LEU A 27 -2.63 -6.32 -0.57
N ALA A 28 -1.51 -6.92 -0.96
CA ALA A 28 -1.11 -8.24 -0.51
C ALA A 28 0.40 -8.31 -0.24
N SER A 29 0.79 -9.05 0.79
CA SER A 29 2.18 -9.21 1.21
C SER A 29 2.64 -10.67 1.29
N GLY A 30 3.91 -10.89 0.96
CA GLY A 30 4.61 -12.17 1.03
C GLY A 30 3.94 -13.24 0.15
N PRO A 31 3.51 -14.39 0.72
CA PRO A 31 2.91 -15.47 -0.06
C PRO A 31 1.55 -15.09 -0.66
N ARG A 32 0.89 -14.02 -0.20
CA ARG A 32 -0.40 -13.57 -0.72
C ARG A 32 -0.32 -12.80 -2.04
N ILE A 33 0.88 -12.47 -2.51
CA ILE A 33 1.04 -11.83 -3.83
C ILE A 33 0.65 -12.78 -4.96
N ASN A 34 0.77 -14.09 -4.75
CA ASN A 34 0.46 -15.09 -5.77
C ASN A 34 -0.46 -16.18 -5.18
N PRO A 35 -1.73 -16.27 -5.58
CA PRO A 35 -2.37 -15.54 -6.69
C PRO A 35 -2.61 -14.05 -6.38
N TRP A 36 -2.51 -13.20 -7.40
CA TRP A 36 -2.73 -11.74 -7.30
C TRP A 36 -4.22 -11.40 -7.10
N MET A 37 -4.52 -10.10 -6.95
CA MET A 37 -5.86 -9.54 -6.73
C MET A 37 -6.46 -9.90 -5.36
N GLN A 38 -5.63 -9.94 -4.33
CA GLN A 38 -6.11 -10.14 -2.96
C GLN A 38 -6.23 -8.81 -2.21
N GLU A 39 -7.27 -8.70 -1.38
CA GLU A 39 -7.50 -7.52 -0.55
C GLU A 39 -6.58 -7.49 0.69
N ALA A 40 -6.38 -6.28 1.22
CA ALA A 40 -5.66 -6.02 2.46
C ALA A 40 -6.30 -6.73 3.64
N THR A 41 -5.51 -7.49 4.41
CA THR A 41 -5.99 -8.21 5.58
C THR A 41 -5.34 -7.73 6.88
N LEU A 42 -5.61 -8.44 7.97
CA LEU A 42 -4.90 -8.26 9.24
C LEU A 42 -3.53 -8.97 9.26
N ARG A 43 -3.09 -9.58 8.15
CA ARG A 43 -1.75 -10.15 8.04
C ARG A 43 -0.70 -9.08 8.36
N ARG A 44 0.26 -9.45 9.20
CA ARG A 44 1.47 -8.65 9.42
C ARG A 44 2.41 -8.79 8.24
N VAL A 45 2.89 -7.66 7.75
CA VAL A 45 3.97 -7.58 6.76
C VAL A 45 5.27 -7.89 7.48
N GLU A 46 6.00 -8.89 7.00
CA GLU A 46 7.28 -9.33 7.58
C GLU A 46 8.48 -8.77 6.81
N SER A 47 9.65 -8.82 7.45
CA SER A 47 10.91 -8.51 6.77
C SER A 47 11.20 -9.55 5.69
N GLY A 48 11.57 -9.09 4.50
CA GLY A 48 11.79 -9.89 3.29
C GLY A 48 10.53 -10.08 2.44
N ASP A 49 9.34 -9.71 2.94
CA ASP A 49 8.11 -9.84 2.14
C ASP A 49 8.14 -8.88 0.96
N LEU A 50 7.74 -9.39 -0.21
CA LEU A 50 7.25 -8.54 -1.28
C LEU A 50 5.88 -7.99 -0.86
N VAL A 51 5.64 -6.69 -1.04
CA VAL A 51 4.30 -6.09 -0.85
C VAL A 51 3.88 -5.47 -2.16
N GLY A 52 2.82 -6.01 -2.75
CA GLY A 52 2.16 -5.45 -3.91
C GLY A 52 0.90 -4.73 -3.46
N PHE A 53 0.64 -3.58 -4.05
CA PHE A 53 -0.66 -2.92 -3.96
C PHE A 53 -1.03 -2.31 -5.31
N ASP A 54 -2.32 -2.31 -5.59
CA ASP A 54 -2.88 -1.45 -6.61
C ASP A 54 -3.51 -0.27 -5.88
N THR A 55 -3.17 0.94 -6.32
CA THR A 55 -3.68 2.13 -5.65
C THR A 55 -5.17 2.30 -5.93
N ASP A 56 -5.59 2.08 -7.18
CA ASP A 56 -6.95 2.37 -7.66
C ASP A 56 -7.52 3.68 -7.08
N MET A 57 -6.64 4.67 -6.93
CA MET A 57 -6.92 5.94 -6.26
C MET A 57 -7.56 6.91 -7.24
N VAL A 58 -8.57 7.63 -6.77
CA VAL A 58 -9.06 8.84 -7.43
C VAL A 58 -8.52 10.05 -6.68
N GLY A 59 -7.73 10.88 -7.36
CA GLY A 59 -7.10 12.06 -6.77
C GLY A 59 -5.95 12.65 -7.61
N PRO A 60 -5.33 13.75 -7.19
CA PRO A 60 -4.26 14.43 -7.94
C PRO A 60 -3.00 13.57 -8.15
N GLN A 61 -2.80 12.56 -7.30
CA GLN A 61 -1.71 11.59 -7.36
C GLN A 61 -2.21 10.20 -7.79
N ALA A 62 -3.35 10.12 -8.49
CA ALA A 62 -3.90 8.87 -9.05
C ALA A 62 -2.95 8.27 -10.11
N THR A 63 -1.89 7.64 -9.63
CA THR A 63 -0.97 6.83 -10.44
C THR A 63 -1.06 5.43 -9.88
N ALA A 64 -1.45 4.47 -10.73
CA ALA A 64 -1.32 3.05 -10.47
C ALA A 64 0.15 2.72 -10.18
N LEU A 65 0.53 2.79 -8.90
CA LEU A 65 1.90 2.62 -8.49
C LEU A 65 2.08 1.20 -7.94
N ILE A 66 2.45 0.31 -8.83
CA ILE A 66 2.86 -1.05 -8.48
C ILE A 66 4.27 -0.97 -7.90
N PHE A 67 4.40 -0.90 -6.58
CA PHE A 67 5.70 -1.15 -5.94
C PHE A 67 5.95 -2.65 -5.89
N LEU A 68 6.96 -3.12 -6.63
CA LEU A 68 7.52 -4.47 -6.50
C LEU A 68 8.93 -4.34 -5.98
N GLY A 69 9.10 -4.44 -4.66
CA GLY A 69 10.41 -4.45 -4.02
C GLY A 69 10.43 -5.39 -2.81
N PRO A 70 11.55 -6.08 -2.53
CA PRO A 70 11.71 -6.83 -1.29
C PRO A 70 11.78 -5.85 -0.11
N TYR A 71 10.80 -5.88 0.79
CA TYR A 71 10.77 -4.96 1.94
C TYR A 71 11.62 -5.51 3.08
N ILE A 72 12.66 -4.77 3.48
CA ILE A 72 13.56 -5.21 4.55
C ILE A 72 12.95 -4.96 5.94
N ALA A 73 11.96 -4.07 6.10
CA ALA A 73 11.25 -3.88 7.37
C ALA A 73 9.95 -3.05 7.23
N ALA A 74 8.96 -3.30 8.10
CA ALA A 74 7.70 -2.53 8.17
C ALA A 74 7.85 -0.99 8.33
N PRO A 75 8.85 -0.44 9.04
CA PRO A 75 9.07 1.01 9.12
C PRO A 75 9.46 1.65 7.79
N GLN A 76 10.16 0.91 6.92
CA GLN A 76 10.56 1.37 5.60
C GLN A 76 9.35 1.57 4.70
N CYS A 77 8.39 0.65 4.76
CA CYS A 77 7.14 0.73 4.01
C CYS A 77 6.31 1.99 4.35
N GLN A 78 6.22 2.33 5.64
CA GLN A 78 5.59 3.59 6.07
C GLN A 78 6.36 4.82 5.58
N GLN A 79 7.70 4.78 5.55
CA GLN A 79 8.51 5.86 5.02
C GLN A 79 8.36 6.01 3.50
N ASP A 80 8.24 4.91 2.75
CA ASP A 80 8.10 4.96 1.30
C ASP A 80 6.70 5.44 0.89
N VAL A 81 5.65 5.05 1.61
CA VAL A 81 4.31 5.66 1.44
C VAL A 81 4.36 7.15 1.78
N ARG A 82 5.02 7.53 2.88
CA ARG A 82 5.17 8.94 3.24
C ARG A 82 5.95 9.72 2.18
N LYS A 83 7.11 9.25 1.76
CA LYS A 83 7.97 9.97 0.79
C LYS A 83 7.31 10.15 -0.58
N ASN A 84 6.57 9.15 -1.04
CA ASN A 84 6.03 9.16 -2.39
C ASN A 84 4.61 9.73 -2.47
N PHE A 85 3.86 9.77 -1.35
CA PHE A 85 2.46 10.18 -1.34
C PHE A 85 2.11 11.26 -0.31
N ILE A 86 3.00 11.64 0.60
CA ILE A 86 2.78 12.71 1.58
C ILE A 86 3.91 13.73 1.39
N ALA A 87 3.61 14.81 0.66
CA ALA A 87 4.55 15.93 0.45
C ALA A 87 4.94 16.60 1.78
#